data_AF-A0A315XA47-F1
#
_entry.id   AF-A0A315XA47-F1
#
_cell.length_a   1.000
_cell.length_b   1.000
_cell.length_c   1.000
_cell.angle_alpha   90.00
_cell.angle_beta   90.00
_cell.angle_gamma   90.00
#
_symmetry.space_group_name_H-M   'P 1'
#
loop_
_entity.id
_entity.type
_entity.pdbx_description
1 polymer ?
#
loop_
_entity_poly.entity_id
_entity_poly.type
_entity_poly.pdbx_seq_one_letter_code
_entity_poly.pdbx_strand_id
1 'polypeptide(L)'
;MTDVLVLVHRSLHPGAQPPGSVLVPYETVVDAVVALKATTLPAVISTDGLAPEDLPPLAAAIAAHPASCIEVRAAAWDGESGSPVAAACRGVISGFGTDGVRRAIELLFSGR
;
A
#
# COMPACT_ATOMS: atom_id res chain seq x y z
N MET A 1 -4.50 -15.56 -13.20
CA MET A 1 -4.93 -14.63 -12.13
C MET A 1 -3.92 -13.51 -12.12
N THR A 2 -4.33 -12.26 -12.02
CA THR A 2 -3.39 -11.14 -11.95
C THR A 2 -2.94 -11.00 -10.52
N ASP A 3 -1.64 -11.06 -10.27
CA ASP A 3 -1.09 -10.93 -8.93
C ASP A 3 -1.19 -9.49 -8.41
N VAL A 4 -1.19 -9.31 -7.10
CA VAL A 4 -1.19 -8.00 -6.41
C VAL A 4 0.08 -7.86 -5.61
N LEU A 5 0.83 -6.77 -5.84
CA LEU A 5 1.97 -6.41 -5.00
C LEU A 5 1.46 -5.94 -3.63
N VAL A 6 2.04 -6.43 -2.55
CA VAL A 6 1.71 -6.00 -1.18
C VAL A 6 2.98 -5.48 -0.53
N LEU A 7 3.09 -4.16 -0.41
CA LEU A 7 4.18 -3.47 0.26
C LEU A 7 3.80 -3.23 1.72
N VAL A 8 4.56 -3.81 2.64
CA VAL A 8 4.36 -3.58 4.07
C VAL A 8 5.67 -3.18 4.74
N HIS A 9 5.62 -2.19 5.62
CA HIS A 9 6.76 -1.89 6.45
C HIS A 9 7.07 -3.10 7.34
N ARG A 10 8.36 -3.39 7.57
CA ARG A 10 8.82 -4.60 8.29
C ARG A 10 8.27 -4.73 9.72
N SER A 11 7.83 -3.62 10.32
CA SER A 11 7.20 -3.62 11.65
C SER A 11 5.76 -4.15 11.65
N LEU A 12 5.14 -4.27 10.47
CA LEU A 12 3.80 -4.78 10.31
C LEU A 12 3.85 -6.24 9.85
N HIS A 13 3.11 -7.10 10.54
CA HIS A 13 2.94 -8.50 10.17
C HIS A 13 1.55 -8.69 9.57
N PRO A 14 1.38 -8.50 8.25
CA PRO A 14 0.12 -8.84 7.61
C PRO A 14 -0.03 -10.36 7.74
N GLY A 15 -1.16 -10.84 8.27
CA GLY A 15 -1.41 -12.27 8.52
C GLY A 15 -1.41 -13.10 7.23
N ALA A 16 -2.14 -14.22 7.22
CA ALA A 16 -2.27 -15.02 5.99
C ALA A 16 -2.88 -14.17 4.86
N GLN A 17 -2.17 -14.05 3.74
CA GLN A 17 -2.61 -13.26 2.59
C GLN A 17 -3.41 -14.12 1.60
N PRO A 18 -4.37 -13.53 0.86
CA PRO A 18 -5.07 -14.23 -0.21
C PRO A 18 -4.10 -14.75 -1.28
N PRO A 19 -4.40 -15.90 -1.94
CA PRO A 19 -3.62 -16.38 -3.08
C PRO A 19 -3.53 -15.34 -4.20
N GLY A 20 -2.37 -15.26 -4.86
CA GLY A 20 -2.09 -14.23 -5.88
C GLY A 20 -1.62 -12.90 -5.30
N SER A 21 -1.21 -12.87 -4.03
CA SER A 21 -0.51 -11.73 -3.43
C SER A 21 1.00 -11.97 -3.43
N VAL A 22 1.77 -10.95 -3.78
CA VAL A 22 3.22 -10.92 -3.71
C VAL A 22 3.62 -9.98 -2.58
N LEU A 23 3.91 -10.56 -1.41
CA LEU A 23 4.29 -9.81 -0.23
C LEU A 23 5.77 -9.40 -0.31
N VAL A 24 6.02 -8.09 -0.25
CA VAL A 24 7.37 -7.52 -0.18
C VAL A 24 7.46 -6.64 1.06
N PRO A 25 8.15 -7.11 2.12
CA PRO A 25 8.46 -6.27 3.26
C PRO A 25 9.49 -5.21 2.88
N TYR A 26 9.36 -4.00 3.41
CA TYR A 26 10.29 -2.91 3.20
C TYR A 26 10.69 -2.28 4.54
N GLU A 27 11.87 -1.67 4.62
CA GLU A 27 12.33 -0.95 5.82
C GLU A 27 12.36 0.55 5.59
N THR A 28 12.68 0.98 4.38
CA THR A 28 12.75 2.39 4.02
C THR A 28 11.82 2.72 2.87
N VAL A 29 11.51 4.01 2.69
CA VAL A 29 10.77 4.46 1.51
C VAL A 29 11.50 4.14 0.20
N VAL A 30 12.84 4.13 0.21
CA VAL A 30 13.62 3.77 -0.99
C VAL A 30 13.32 2.33 -1.39
N ASP A 31 13.28 1.41 -0.43
CA ASP A 31 12.94 -0.01 -0.69
C ASP A 31 11.52 -0.13 -1.27
N ALA A 32 10.54 0.58 -0.69
CA ALA A 32 9.17 0.59 -1.16
C ALA A 32 9.07 1.13 -2.60
N VAL A 33 9.75 2.23 -2.91
CA VAL A 33 9.76 2.85 -4.25
C VAL A 33 10.44 1.93 -5.27
N VAL A 34 11.56 1.30 -4.92
CA VAL A 34 12.25 0.35 -5.79
C VAL A 34 11.35 -0.86 -6.08
N ALA A 35 10.72 -1.43 -5.05
CA ALA A 35 9.82 -2.56 -5.20
C ALA A 35 8.60 -2.22 -6.07
N LEU A 36 8.01 -1.03 -5.88
CA LEU A 36 6.89 -0.56 -6.69
C LEU A 36 7.28 -0.40 -8.17
N LYS A 37 8.42 0.25 -8.44
CA LYS A 37 8.92 0.48 -9.80
C LYS A 37 9.36 -0.79 -10.53
N ALA A 38 9.69 -1.85 -9.79
CA ALA A 38 10.10 -3.13 -10.36
C ALA A 38 8.94 -3.93 -10.97
N THR A 39 7.70 -3.44 -10.88
CA THR A 39 6.51 -4.15 -11.31
C THR A 39 5.50 -3.23 -11.98
N THR A 40 4.53 -3.81 -12.68
CA THR A 40 3.36 -3.14 -13.24
C THR A 40 2.06 -3.67 -12.64
N LEU A 41 2.15 -4.50 -11.59
CA LEU A 41 0.98 -5.07 -10.90
C LEU A 41 0.24 -3.99 -10.09
N PRO A 42 -1.09 -4.14 -9.89
CA PRO A 42 -1.80 -3.39 -8.86
C PRO A 42 -1.15 -3.58 -7.49
N ALA A 43 -1.17 -2.55 -6.65
CA ALA A 43 -0.44 -2.57 -5.39
C ALA A 43 -1.31 -2.20 -4.17
N VAL A 44 -1.05 -2.88 -3.06
CA VAL A 44 -1.48 -2.49 -1.72
C VAL A 44 -0.26 -1.98 -0.98
N ILE A 45 -0.35 -0.78 -0.40
CA ILE A 45 0.80 -0.10 0.20
C ILE A 45 0.42 0.29 1.63
N SER A 46 0.96 -0.41 2.61
CA SER A 46 0.89 0.07 4.00
C SER A 46 1.91 1.17 4.19
N THR A 47 1.50 2.30 4.76
CA THR A 47 2.36 3.45 5.08
C THR A 47 2.70 3.52 6.58
N ASP A 48 2.25 2.52 7.36
CA ASP A 48 2.50 2.44 8.79
C ASP A 48 4.00 2.34 9.08
N GLY A 49 4.51 3.19 9.97
CA GLY A 49 5.93 3.19 10.35
C GLY A 49 6.83 4.07 9.48
N LEU A 50 6.34 4.63 8.37
CA LEU A 50 7.05 5.67 7.63
C LEU A 50 6.95 7.03 8.31
N ALA A 51 8.02 7.81 8.23
CA ALA A 51 8.02 9.18 8.70
C ALA A 51 7.26 10.10 7.72
N PRO A 52 6.66 11.22 8.17
CA PRO A 52 5.94 12.13 7.29
C PRO A 52 6.75 12.64 6.08
N GLU A 53 8.06 12.85 6.25
CA GLU A 53 8.99 13.27 5.20
C GLU A 53 9.20 12.22 4.10
N ASP A 54 8.91 10.95 4.38
CA ASP A 54 9.03 9.84 3.44
C ASP A 54 7.79 9.69 2.54
N LEU A 55 6.66 10.26 2.94
CA LEU A 55 5.40 10.10 2.21
C LEU A 55 5.39 10.76 0.81
N PRO A 56 5.96 11.97 0.58
CA PRO A 56 5.95 12.59 -0.74
C PRO A 56 6.74 11.84 -1.82
N PRO A 57 7.97 11.33 -1.58
CA PRO A 57 8.67 10.49 -2.55
C PRO A 57 7.90 9.22 -2.92
N LEU A 58 7.23 8.59 -1.95
CA LEU A 58 6.39 7.42 -2.19
C LEU A 58 5.17 7.77 -3.04
N ALA A 59 4.48 8.87 -2.70
CA ALA A 59 3.34 9.36 -3.47
C ALA A 59 3.70 9.68 -4.93
N ALA A 60 4.87 10.27 -5.18
CA ALA A 60 5.36 10.52 -6.53
C ALA A 60 5.59 9.21 -7.32
N ALA A 61 6.10 8.17 -6.67
CA ALA A 61 6.25 6.85 -7.30
C ALA A 61 4.89 6.20 -7.60
N ILE A 62 3.92 6.34 -6.70
CA ILE A 62 2.55 5.84 -6.89
C ILE A 62 1.86 6.55 -8.04
N ALA A 63 1.97 7.89 -8.13
CA ALA A 63 1.35 8.67 -9.20
C ALA A 63 1.91 8.32 -10.59
N ALA A 64 3.16 7.85 -10.67
CA ALA A 64 3.78 7.38 -11.90
C ALA A 64 3.52 5.88 -12.20
N HIS A 65 2.91 5.15 -11.27
CA HIS A 65 2.69 3.71 -11.40
C HIS A 65 1.56 3.42 -12.42
N PRO A 66 1.72 2.46 -13.34
CA PRO A 66 0.74 2.24 -14.40
C PRO A 66 -0.53 1.51 -13.94
N ALA A 67 -0.58 1.02 -12.69
CA ALA A 67 -1.70 0.26 -12.15
C ALA A 67 -2.29 0.89 -10.88
N SER A 68 -3.49 0.47 -10.49
CA SER A 68 -4.16 0.99 -9.31
C SER A 68 -3.41 0.62 -8.02
N CYS A 69 -3.22 1.62 -7.16
CA CYS A 69 -2.70 1.45 -5.81
C CYS A 69 -3.78 1.74 -4.77
N ILE A 70 -3.79 1.01 -3.65
CA ILE A 70 -4.60 1.28 -2.46
C ILE A 70 -3.67 1.51 -1.28
N GLU A 71 -3.81 2.64 -0.60
CA GLU A 71 -3.13 2.87 0.67
C GLU A 71 -3.84 2.10 1.79
N VAL A 72 -3.07 1.51 2.69
CA VAL A 72 -3.57 0.91 3.92
C VAL A 72 -2.89 1.54 5.12
N ARG A 73 -3.67 1.84 6.16
CA ARG A 73 -3.20 2.35 7.43
C ARG A 73 -3.82 1.52 8.55
N ALA A 74 -2.99 1.01 9.45
CA ALA A 74 -3.45 0.22 10.59
C ALA A 74 -4.30 1.07 11.54
N ALA A 75 -3.86 2.29 11.82
CA ALA A 75 -4.56 3.25 12.67
C ALA A 75 -5.75 3.91 11.96
N ALA A 76 -6.74 4.34 12.75
CA ALA A 76 -7.86 5.12 12.23
C ALA A 76 -7.40 6.49 11.74
N TRP A 77 -8.01 6.96 10.66
CA TRP A 77 -7.77 8.31 10.18
C TRP A 77 -8.57 9.31 11.01
N ASP A 78 -7.95 10.43 11.37
CA ASP A 78 -8.58 11.56 12.05
C ASP A 78 -9.58 12.32 11.17
N GLY A 79 -9.55 12.11 9.85
CA GLY A 79 -10.42 12.79 8.89
C GLY A 79 -10.00 14.22 8.55
N GLU A 80 -8.89 14.70 9.11
CA GLU A 80 -8.38 16.07 8.93
C GLU A 80 -6.97 16.09 8.32
N SER A 81 -6.09 15.18 8.75
CA SER A 81 -4.71 15.14 8.28
C SER A 81 -4.61 14.71 6.82
N GLY A 82 -3.96 15.52 5.99
CA GLY A 82 -3.68 15.17 4.61
C GLY A 82 -2.66 14.02 4.50
N SER A 83 -2.86 13.12 3.52
CA SER A 83 -1.89 12.10 3.12
C SER A 83 -1.59 12.24 1.62
N PRO A 84 -0.35 12.54 1.21
CA PRO A 84 0.01 12.59 -0.20
C PRO A 84 -0.08 11.21 -0.86
N VAL A 85 0.13 10.14 -0.09
CA VAL A 85 -0.03 8.75 -0.57
C VAL A 85 -1.51 8.46 -0.83
N ALA A 86 -2.42 8.87 0.06
CA ALA A 86 -3.86 8.70 -0.13
C ALA A 86 -4.34 9.39 -1.40
N ALA A 87 -3.82 10.61 -1.64
CA ALA A 87 -4.16 11.40 -2.82
C ALA A 87 -3.63 10.79 -4.13
N ALA A 88 -2.51 10.05 -4.09
CA ALA A 88 -1.96 9.36 -5.25
C ALA A 88 -2.60 7.98 -5.51
N CYS A 89 -3.18 7.36 -4.48
CA CYS A 89 -3.86 6.07 -4.57
C CYS A 89 -5.30 6.21 -5.12
N ARG A 90 -5.85 5.10 -5.62
CA ARG A 90 -7.27 4.98 -5.99
C ARG A 90 -8.19 5.12 -4.77
N GLY A 91 -7.70 4.76 -3.59
CA GLY A 91 -8.41 4.85 -2.34
C GLY A 91 -7.52 4.49 -1.16
N VAL A 92 -8.06 4.68 0.04
CA VAL A 92 -7.40 4.39 1.31
C VAL A 92 -8.31 3.54 2.20
N ILE A 93 -7.71 2.57 2.91
CA ILE A 93 -8.37 1.79 3.97
C ILE A 93 -7.62 2.06 5.27
N SER A 94 -8.29 2.65 6.26
CA SER A 94 -7.69 3.07 7.53
C SER A 94 -8.46 2.52 8.72
N GLY A 95 -7.77 2.12 9.78
CA GLY A 95 -8.39 1.79 11.08
C GLY A 95 -8.80 0.34 11.29
N PHE A 96 -8.35 -0.57 10.40
CA PHE A 96 -8.68 -1.99 10.46
C PHE A 96 -7.46 -2.87 10.80
N GLY A 97 -6.37 -2.28 11.29
CA GLY A 97 -5.13 -3.02 11.52
C GLY A 97 -4.67 -3.76 10.27
N THR A 98 -4.21 -5.00 10.45
CA THR A 98 -3.74 -5.87 9.36
C THR A 98 -4.86 -6.37 8.44
N ASP A 99 -6.12 -6.37 8.89
CA ASP A 99 -7.26 -6.80 8.07
C ASP A 99 -7.52 -5.84 6.90
N GLY A 100 -7.11 -4.59 7.04
CA GLY A 100 -7.16 -3.61 5.95
C GLY A 100 -6.36 -4.05 4.72
N VAL A 101 -5.21 -4.71 4.94
CA VAL A 101 -4.35 -5.23 3.85
C VAL A 101 -5.08 -6.31 3.08
N ARG A 102 -5.65 -7.30 3.78
CA ARG A 102 -6.43 -8.38 3.16
C ARG A 102 -7.59 -7.82 2.36
N ARG A 103 -8.32 -6.85 2.91
CA ARG A 103 -9.47 -6.25 2.22
C ARG A 103 -9.06 -5.46 0.97
N ALA A 104 -7.94 -4.76 1.00
CA ALA A 104 -7.41 -4.04 -0.15
C ALA A 104 -7.06 -5.01 -1.31
N ILE A 105 -6.45 -6.16 -0.99
CA ILE A 105 -6.15 -7.20 -1.98
C ILE A 105 -7.42 -7.72 -2.65
N GLU A 106 -8.45 -8.05 -1.86
CA GLU A 106 -9.75 -8.51 -2.37
C GLU A 106 -10.39 -7.47 -3.31
N LEU A 107 -10.33 -6.18 -2.95
CA LEU A 107 -10.89 -5.10 -3.78
C LEU A 107 -10.19 -4.96 -5.12
N LEU A 108 -8.86 -5.16 -5.17
CA LEU A 108 -8.11 -5.14 -6.42
C LEU A 108 -8.42 -6.38 -7.29
N PHE A 109 -8.76 -7.52 -6.69
CA PHE A 109 -9.23 -8.69 -7.46
C PHE A 109 -10.67 -8.55 -7.98
N SER A 110 -11.55 -7.88 -7.24
CA SER A 110 -12.97 -7.72 -7.56
C SER A 110 -13.28 -6.54 -8.47
N GLY A 111 -12.43 -5.51 -8.50
CA GLY A 111 -12.62 -4.29 -9.31
C GLY A 111 -12.35 -4.48 -10.81
N ARG A 112 -12.62 -5.67 -11.34
CA ARG A 112 -12.61 -5.99 -12.77
C ARG A 112 -14.02 -5.89 -13.34
#